data_AF-A0AAP0LW21-F1
#
_entry.id   AF-A0AAP0LW21-F1
#
_cell.length_a   1.000
_cell.length_b   1.000
_cell.length_c   1.000
_cell.angle_alpha   90.00
_cell.angle_beta   90.00
_cell.angle_gamma   90.00
#
_symmetry.space_group_name_H-M   'P 1'
#
loop_
_entity.id
_entity.type
_entity.pdbx_description
1 polymer ?
#
loop_
_entity_poly.entity_id
_entity_poly.type
_entity_poly.pdbx_seq_one_letter_code
_entity_poly.pdbx_strand_id
1 'polypeptide(L)'
;MELQEMEEKLQNGDVLLEVKKKKKKKRRKKKRKREKRKEKIEEEEEEEVELSQDPLEVLGRDIMLMILKNLDARSVALSLLVSRAWHGVASSDSIWSAKCEELWLGKAHIPHLALVQGLPKLAAYSLSIMDGKRTRITKEDLCDHAWEFHFNKVVPEYWRNLDPYWKGTSPLMHRYFHTDGSQTADPGDKVWGGHECCYSIITSVVGEGKIREHYVRINRWPHMLVSRKQDWSWEMSNVLCCYSSVPDAHRGGDTGPLLPIELGIASGKLLILESSSTLIILATGWSDITGNLIL
;
A
#
# COMPACT_ATOMS: atom_id res chain seq x y z
N MET A 1 74.23 40.70 -11.09
CA MET A 1 72.81 40.32 -10.98
C MET A 1 72.46 39.12 -11.86
N GLU A 2 72.99 39.01 -13.09
CA GLU A 2 72.57 37.94 -14.03
C GLU A 2 73.05 36.51 -13.71
N LEU A 3 74.19 36.32 -13.04
CA LEU A 3 74.70 34.99 -12.68
C LEU A 3 73.93 34.31 -11.54
N GLN A 4 73.48 35.08 -10.54
CA GLN A 4 72.65 34.56 -9.44
C GLN A 4 71.26 34.12 -9.93
N GLU A 5 70.70 34.84 -10.90
CA GLU A 5 69.38 34.53 -11.46
C GLU A 5 69.38 33.24 -12.31
N MET A 6 70.52 32.91 -12.93
CA MET A 6 70.71 31.67 -13.71
C MET A 6 70.88 30.44 -12.81
N GLU A 7 71.67 30.55 -11.72
CA GLU A 7 71.86 29.48 -10.73
C GLU A 7 70.56 29.14 -9.99
N GLU A 8 69.76 30.16 -9.64
CA GLU A 8 68.47 30.01 -8.97
C GLU A 8 67.42 29.36 -9.88
N LYS A 9 67.47 29.61 -11.20
CA LYS A 9 66.64 28.92 -12.21
C LYS A 9 67.05 27.45 -12.39
N LEU A 10 68.34 27.13 -12.34
CA LEU A 10 68.84 25.75 -12.45
C LEU A 10 68.47 24.92 -11.20
N GLN A 11 68.69 25.47 -10.00
CA GLN A 11 68.29 24.84 -8.74
C GLN A 11 66.78 24.65 -8.62
N ASN A 12 65.98 25.64 -9.04
CA ASN A 12 64.51 25.48 -9.09
C ASN A 12 64.06 24.43 -10.13
N GLY A 13 64.78 24.28 -11.24
CA GLY A 13 64.55 23.25 -12.24
C GLY A 13 64.76 21.82 -11.71
N ASP A 14 65.85 21.59 -10.99
CA ASP A 14 66.19 20.29 -10.39
C ASP A 14 65.23 19.92 -9.25
N VAL A 15 64.88 20.88 -8.39
CA VAL A 15 63.87 20.68 -7.32
C VAL A 15 62.51 20.33 -7.94
N LEU A 16 62.11 20.97 -9.04
CA LEU A 16 60.86 20.67 -9.73
C LEU A 16 60.85 19.27 -10.35
N LEU A 17 61.98 18.80 -10.89
CA LEU A 17 62.15 17.45 -11.42
C LEU A 17 62.07 16.38 -10.32
N GLU A 18 62.68 16.63 -9.17
CA GLU A 18 62.66 15.77 -7.98
C GLU A 18 61.22 15.57 -7.46
N VAL A 19 60.46 16.68 -7.38
CA VAL A 19 59.05 16.69 -6.95
C VAL A 19 58.16 15.94 -7.96
N LYS A 20 58.39 16.11 -9.27
CA LYS A 20 57.68 15.38 -10.32
C LYS A 20 57.95 13.87 -10.24
N LYS A 21 59.20 13.45 -10.00
CA LYS A 21 59.59 12.04 -9.81
C LYS A 21 58.91 11.43 -8.57
N LYS A 22 58.90 12.14 -7.43
CA LYS A 22 58.21 11.71 -6.20
C LYS A 22 56.69 11.56 -6.40
N LYS A 23 56.04 12.52 -7.09
CA LYS A 23 54.60 12.43 -7.45
C LYS A 23 54.30 11.23 -8.35
N LYS A 24 55.14 10.94 -9.34
CA LYS A 24 54.99 9.78 -10.24
C LYS A 24 55.12 8.45 -9.50
N LYS A 25 56.08 8.33 -8.57
CA LYS A 25 56.26 7.13 -7.73
C LYS A 25 55.08 6.90 -6.77
N LYS A 26 54.55 7.97 -6.16
CA LYS A 26 53.36 7.91 -5.28
C LYS A 26 52.11 7.48 -6.07
N ARG A 27 51.93 8.00 -7.30
CA ARG A 27 50.84 7.58 -8.22
C ARG A 27 50.93 6.09 -8.58
N ARG A 28 52.11 5.58 -8.94
CA ARG A 28 52.33 4.16 -9.25
C ARG A 28 52.02 3.25 -8.06
N LYS A 29 52.42 3.63 -6.84
CA LYS A 29 52.13 2.86 -5.62
C LYS A 29 50.63 2.84 -5.29
N LYS A 30 49.92 3.95 -5.51
CA LYS A 30 48.46 4.03 -5.36
C LYS A 30 47.73 3.16 -6.40
N LYS A 31 48.20 3.12 -7.65
CA LYS A 31 47.65 2.27 -8.72
C LYS A 31 47.78 0.78 -8.37
N ARG A 32 48.98 0.32 -8.01
CA ARG A 32 49.23 -1.07 -7.58
C ARG A 32 48.38 -1.50 -6.38
N LYS A 33 48.18 -0.61 -5.40
CA LYS A 33 47.33 -0.92 -4.23
C LYS A 33 45.84 -1.04 -4.62
N ARG A 34 45.41 -0.36 -5.68
CA ARG A 34 44.04 -0.43 -6.19
C ARG A 34 43.82 -1.69 -7.04
N GLU A 35 44.81 -2.06 -7.87
CA GLU A 35 44.82 -3.32 -8.63
C GLU A 35 44.79 -4.54 -7.70
N LYS A 36 45.67 -4.60 -6.69
CA LYS A 36 45.64 -5.69 -5.69
C LYS A 36 44.34 -5.79 -4.89
N ARG A 37 43.65 -4.67 -4.66
CA ARG A 37 42.34 -4.68 -3.99
C ARG A 37 41.26 -5.21 -4.92
N LYS A 38 41.40 -4.99 -6.23
CA LYS A 38 40.46 -5.46 -7.24
C LYS A 38 40.62 -6.96 -7.45
N GLU A 39 41.86 -7.44 -7.59
CA GLU A 39 42.17 -8.89 -7.64
C GLU A 39 41.65 -9.62 -6.40
N LYS A 40 41.83 -9.06 -5.19
CA LYS A 40 41.35 -9.72 -3.97
C LYS A 40 39.82 -9.77 -3.86
N ILE A 41 39.11 -8.78 -4.42
CA ILE A 41 37.64 -8.79 -4.49
C ILE A 41 37.19 -9.81 -5.53
N GLU A 42 37.88 -9.89 -6.68
CA GLU A 42 37.59 -10.87 -7.73
C GLU A 42 37.85 -12.31 -7.25
N GLU A 43 38.94 -12.57 -6.52
CA GLU A 43 39.21 -13.88 -5.88
C GLU A 43 38.15 -14.23 -4.82
N GLU A 44 37.76 -13.28 -3.97
CA GLU A 44 36.71 -13.49 -2.97
C GLU A 44 35.34 -13.75 -3.63
N GLU A 45 35.01 -13.04 -4.72
CA GLU A 45 33.78 -13.27 -5.51
C GLU A 45 33.82 -14.64 -6.22
N GLU A 46 34.96 -15.06 -6.77
CA GLU A 46 35.11 -16.38 -7.41
C GLU A 46 34.99 -17.54 -6.40
N GLU A 47 35.59 -17.43 -5.22
CA GLU A 47 35.46 -18.43 -4.14
C GLU A 47 34.01 -18.53 -3.61
N GLU A 48 33.29 -17.40 -3.52
CA GLU A 48 31.89 -17.37 -3.07
C GLU A 48 30.95 -18.02 -4.10
N VAL A 49 31.25 -17.85 -5.39
CA VAL A 49 30.51 -18.45 -6.51
C VAL A 49 30.72 -19.97 -6.57
N GLU A 50 31.92 -20.47 -6.25
CA GLU A 50 32.22 -21.91 -6.26
C GLU A 50 31.52 -22.71 -5.15
N LEU A 51 31.11 -22.06 -4.06
CA LEU A 51 30.47 -22.69 -2.89
C LEU A 51 28.95 -22.49 -2.81
N SER A 52 28.38 -21.62 -3.64
CA SER A 52 26.96 -21.24 -3.58
C SER A 52 26.07 -22.17 -4.43
N GLN A 53 25.83 -23.40 -3.98
CA GLN A 53 24.77 -24.25 -4.56
C GLN A 53 23.38 -23.71 -4.18
N ASP A 54 22.42 -23.73 -5.10
CA ASP A 54 21.04 -23.27 -4.82
C ASP A 54 20.40 -24.17 -3.75
N PRO A 55 19.99 -23.62 -2.59
CA PRO A 55 19.33 -24.39 -1.54
C PRO A 55 18.10 -25.14 -2.03
N LEU A 56 17.38 -24.61 -3.03
CA LEU A 56 16.21 -25.28 -3.60
C LEU A 56 16.59 -26.55 -4.39
N GLU A 57 17.75 -26.56 -5.05
CA GLU A 57 18.25 -27.75 -5.76
C GLU A 57 18.74 -28.82 -4.78
N VAL A 58 19.41 -28.40 -3.70
CA VAL A 58 19.98 -29.31 -2.70
C VAL A 58 18.91 -29.90 -1.77
N LEU A 59 18.01 -29.06 -1.26
CA LEU A 59 17.00 -29.47 -0.25
C LEU A 59 15.71 -29.98 -0.88
N GLY A 60 15.46 -29.63 -2.14
CA GLY A 60 14.21 -29.94 -2.83
C GLY A 60 13.03 -29.05 -2.41
N ARG A 61 11.92 -29.20 -3.13
CA ARG A 61 10.75 -28.32 -3.02
C ARG A 61 10.04 -28.42 -1.66
N ASP A 62 9.90 -29.61 -1.11
CA ASP A 62 9.10 -29.84 0.11
C ASP A 62 9.75 -29.21 1.34
N ILE A 63 11.06 -29.42 1.52
CA ILE A 63 11.83 -28.80 2.60
C ILE A 63 11.87 -27.28 2.41
N MET A 64 12.06 -26.81 1.18
CA MET A 64 12.05 -25.38 0.89
C MET A 64 10.70 -24.75 1.22
N LEU A 65 9.59 -25.42 0.92
CA LEU A 65 8.25 -24.97 1.28
C LEU A 65 8.07 -24.91 2.80
N MET A 66 8.57 -25.90 3.55
CA MET A 66 8.56 -25.86 5.01
C MET A 66 9.37 -24.68 5.56
N ILE A 67 10.53 -24.38 4.98
CA ILE A 67 11.35 -23.22 5.37
C ILE A 67 10.58 -21.92 5.10
N LEU A 68 10.07 -21.73 3.89
CA LEU A 68 9.38 -20.50 3.49
C LEU A 68 8.10 -20.25 4.30
N LYS A 69 7.38 -21.30 4.73
CA LYS A 69 6.21 -21.16 5.62
C LYS A 69 6.52 -20.46 6.95
N ASN A 70 7.73 -20.58 7.45
CA ASN A 70 8.15 -19.98 8.73
C ASN A 70 8.64 -18.53 8.59
N LEU A 71 8.78 -18.03 7.36
CA LEU A 71 9.21 -16.65 7.11
C LEU A 71 8.03 -15.68 7.22
N ASP A 72 8.34 -14.40 7.43
CA ASP A 72 7.35 -13.34 7.35
C ASP A 72 6.96 -13.06 5.89
N ALA A 73 5.78 -12.48 5.67
CA ALA A 73 5.23 -12.26 4.34
C ALA A 73 6.15 -11.44 3.41
N ARG A 74 6.93 -10.50 3.97
CA ARG A 74 7.88 -9.71 3.18
C ARG A 74 9.02 -10.57 2.68
N SER A 75 9.60 -11.42 3.52
CA SER A 75 10.68 -12.32 3.11
C SER A 75 10.20 -13.35 2.08
N VAL A 76 8.99 -13.91 2.25
CA VAL A 76 8.39 -14.78 1.22
C VAL A 76 8.18 -14.04 -0.10
N ALA A 77 7.72 -12.78 -0.05
CA ALA A 77 7.54 -11.97 -1.25
C ALA A 77 8.87 -11.71 -1.98
N LEU A 78 9.97 -11.50 -1.24
CA LEU A 78 11.29 -11.34 -1.84
C LEU A 78 11.78 -12.64 -2.50
N SER A 79 11.46 -13.80 -1.93
CA SER A 79 11.77 -15.11 -2.53
C SER A 79 11.13 -15.31 -3.91
N LEU A 80 10.02 -14.64 -4.22
CA LEU A 80 9.40 -14.67 -5.56
C LEU A 80 10.32 -14.08 -6.65
N LEU A 81 11.25 -13.20 -6.27
CA LEU A 81 12.12 -12.47 -7.20
C LEU A 81 13.46 -13.16 -7.48
N VAL A 82 13.77 -14.25 -6.77
CA VAL A 82 15.08 -14.90 -6.85
C VAL A 82 15.26 -15.65 -8.17
N SER A 83 14.34 -16.56 -8.49
CA SER A 83 14.37 -17.35 -9.73
C SER A 83 12.98 -17.91 -10.07
N ARG A 84 12.82 -18.46 -11.27
CA ARG A 84 11.55 -19.12 -11.66
C ARG A 84 11.21 -20.32 -10.77
N ALA A 85 12.22 -21.06 -10.32
CA ALA A 85 12.04 -22.23 -9.47
C ALA A 85 11.59 -21.80 -8.06
N TRP A 86 12.25 -20.78 -7.49
CA TRP A 86 11.88 -20.16 -6.21
C TRP A 86 10.48 -19.55 -6.26
N HIS A 87 10.15 -18.83 -7.33
CA HIS A 87 8.82 -18.29 -7.55
C HIS A 87 7.75 -19.40 -7.47
N GLY A 88 7.97 -20.54 -8.12
CA GLY A 88 7.02 -21.66 -8.10
C GLY A 88 6.73 -22.21 -6.70
N VAL A 89 7.70 -22.19 -5.79
CA VAL A 89 7.50 -22.61 -4.39
C VAL A 89 6.93 -21.48 -3.55
N ALA A 90 7.49 -20.27 -3.67
CA ALA A 90 7.12 -19.10 -2.90
C ALA A 90 5.71 -18.58 -3.24
N SER A 91 5.16 -18.89 -4.42
CA SER A 91 3.77 -18.55 -4.79
C SER A 91 2.73 -19.56 -4.30
N SER A 92 3.13 -20.56 -3.50
CA SER A 92 2.22 -21.62 -3.01
C SER A 92 1.11 -21.06 -2.12
N ASP A 93 -0.14 -21.40 -2.43
CA ASP A 93 -1.31 -21.05 -1.60
C ASP A 93 -1.20 -21.58 -0.18
N SER A 94 -0.46 -22.68 0.05
CA SER A 94 -0.25 -23.21 1.40
C SER A 94 0.59 -22.29 2.30
N ILE A 95 1.43 -21.43 1.72
CA ILE A 95 2.18 -20.39 2.42
C ILE A 95 1.27 -19.18 2.62
N TRP A 96 0.68 -18.70 1.53
CA TRP A 96 -0.09 -17.45 1.54
C TRP A 96 -1.43 -17.54 2.25
N SER A 97 -2.02 -18.72 2.41
CA SER A 97 -3.24 -18.90 3.22
C SER A 97 -3.02 -18.46 4.66
N ALA A 98 -1.96 -18.97 5.30
CA ALA A 98 -1.60 -18.59 6.66
C ALA A 98 -1.26 -17.10 6.75
N LYS A 99 -0.58 -16.54 5.74
CA LYS A 99 -0.28 -15.10 5.69
C LYS A 99 -1.50 -14.22 5.52
N CYS A 100 -2.52 -14.65 4.77
CA CYS A 100 -3.80 -13.96 4.70
C CYS A 100 -4.51 -13.99 6.06
N GLU A 101 -4.56 -15.14 6.73
CA GLU A 101 -5.15 -15.26 8.06
C GLU A 101 -4.45 -14.35 9.08
N GLU A 102 -3.12 -14.35 9.12
CA GLU A 102 -2.31 -13.44 9.94
C GLU A 102 -2.61 -11.97 9.61
N LEU A 103 -2.73 -11.62 8.33
CA LEU A 103 -2.97 -10.25 7.87
C LEU A 103 -4.38 -9.75 8.20
N TRP A 104 -5.38 -10.62 8.05
CA TRP A 104 -6.80 -10.31 8.25
C TRP A 104 -7.20 -10.34 9.72
N LEU A 105 -6.37 -10.91 10.60
CA LEU A 105 -6.61 -10.91 12.02
C LEU A 105 -6.76 -9.49 12.57
N GLY A 106 -7.89 -9.23 13.23
CA GLY A 106 -8.19 -7.92 13.82
C GLY A 106 -8.47 -6.80 12.81
N LYS A 107 -8.68 -7.14 11.53
CA LYS A 107 -9.16 -6.17 10.53
C LYS A 107 -10.68 -6.02 10.64
N ALA A 108 -11.14 -4.79 10.51
CA ALA A 108 -12.56 -4.44 10.52
C ALA A 108 -13.24 -4.77 9.20
N HIS A 109 -12.55 -4.58 8.07
CA HIS A 109 -13.06 -4.86 6.72
C HIS A 109 -12.05 -5.65 5.92
N ILE A 110 -12.49 -6.67 5.20
CA ILE A 110 -11.67 -7.42 4.25
C ILE A 110 -12.25 -7.20 2.85
N PRO A 111 -11.45 -6.80 1.84
CA PRO A 111 -11.99 -6.55 0.50
C PRO A 111 -12.67 -7.78 -0.08
N HIS A 112 -13.90 -7.65 -0.57
CA HIS A 112 -14.64 -8.76 -1.18
C HIS A 112 -13.87 -9.47 -2.27
N LEU A 113 -13.13 -8.71 -3.08
CA LEU A 113 -12.32 -9.26 -4.16
C LEU A 113 -11.26 -10.26 -3.65
N ALA A 114 -10.77 -10.09 -2.42
CA ALA A 114 -9.81 -11.00 -1.80
C ALA A 114 -10.47 -12.29 -1.24
N LEU A 115 -11.79 -12.31 -1.10
CA LEU A 115 -12.58 -13.44 -0.59
C LEU A 115 -13.21 -14.29 -1.70
N VAL A 116 -13.05 -13.89 -2.97
CA VAL A 116 -13.58 -14.64 -4.12
C VAL A 116 -13.01 -16.06 -4.15
N GLN A 117 -13.90 -17.05 -4.27
CA GLN A 117 -13.51 -18.45 -4.34
C GLN A 117 -12.65 -18.71 -5.58
N GLY A 118 -11.59 -19.51 -5.41
CA GLY A 118 -10.64 -19.85 -6.48
C GLY A 118 -9.57 -18.78 -6.75
N LEU A 119 -9.59 -17.65 -6.05
CA LEU A 119 -8.52 -16.67 -6.15
C LEU A 119 -7.23 -17.19 -5.47
N PRO A 120 -6.06 -17.12 -6.15
CA PRO A 120 -4.78 -17.45 -5.53
C PRO A 120 -4.54 -16.61 -4.27
N LYS A 121 -4.01 -17.22 -3.22
CA LYS A 121 -3.87 -16.58 -1.90
C LYS A 121 -2.84 -15.46 -1.91
N LEU A 122 -1.79 -15.57 -2.73
CA LEU A 122 -0.87 -14.47 -2.99
C LEU A 122 -1.59 -13.23 -3.56
N ALA A 123 -2.54 -13.44 -4.48
CA ALA A 123 -3.33 -12.35 -5.05
C ALA A 123 -4.29 -11.76 -4.01
N ALA A 124 -4.97 -12.60 -3.22
CA ALA A 124 -5.81 -12.15 -2.11
C ALA A 124 -5.04 -11.30 -1.09
N TYR A 125 -3.83 -11.73 -0.71
CA TYR A 125 -2.94 -10.98 0.17
C TYR A 125 -2.58 -9.62 -0.44
N SER A 126 -2.18 -9.62 -1.70
CA SER A 126 -1.77 -8.41 -2.43
C SER A 126 -2.92 -7.40 -2.54
N LEU A 127 -4.11 -7.85 -2.93
CA LEU A 127 -5.33 -7.03 -2.98
C LEU A 127 -5.66 -6.44 -1.62
N SER A 128 -5.54 -7.23 -0.54
CA SER A 128 -5.82 -6.76 0.83
C SER A 128 -4.85 -5.66 1.27
N ILE A 129 -3.56 -5.81 0.98
CA ILE A 129 -2.55 -4.78 1.26
C ILE A 129 -2.77 -3.52 0.43
N MET A 130 -3.11 -3.66 -0.85
CA MET A 130 -3.38 -2.52 -1.73
C MET A 130 -4.62 -1.76 -1.26
N ASP A 131 -5.70 -2.47 -0.93
CA ASP A 131 -6.93 -1.85 -0.44
C ASP A 131 -6.72 -1.16 0.91
N GLY A 132 -6.07 -1.83 1.87
CA GLY A 132 -5.80 -1.28 3.19
C GLY A 132 -4.89 -0.04 3.20
N LYS A 133 -4.19 0.24 2.10
CA LYS A 133 -3.37 1.45 1.89
C LYS A 133 -4.12 2.57 1.18
N ARG A 134 -5.36 2.35 0.75
CA ARG A 134 -6.16 3.39 0.10
C ARG A 134 -6.46 4.51 1.09
N THR A 135 -6.43 5.72 0.56
CA THR A 135 -6.83 6.94 1.26
C THR A 135 -8.09 7.56 0.68
N ARG A 136 -8.60 6.99 -0.42
CA ARG A 136 -9.75 7.49 -1.17
C ARG A 136 -10.92 6.53 -1.01
N ILE A 137 -12.02 7.09 -0.55
CA ILE A 137 -13.28 6.37 -0.42
C ILE A 137 -14.01 6.42 -1.76
N THR A 138 -14.60 5.30 -2.15
CA THR A 138 -15.48 5.24 -3.31
C THR A 138 -16.94 5.15 -2.88
N LYS A 139 -17.84 5.15 -3.85
CA LYS A 139 -19.26 5.07 -3.57
C LYS A 139 -19.64 3.68 -3.05
N GLU A 140 -18.97 2.66 -3.58
CA GLU A 140 -19.11 1.27 -3.15
C GLU A 140 -18.73 1.16 -1.66
N ASP A 141 -17.56 1.68 -1.25
CA ASP A 141 -17.15 1.68 0.17
C ASP A 141 -18.21 2.34 1.10
N LEU A 142 -18.90 3.39 0.65
CA LEU A 142 -19.96 4.03 1.45
C LEU A 142 -21.20 3.13 1.58
N CYS A 143 -21.59 2.46 0.50
CA CYS A 143 -22.80 1.65 0.42
C CYS A 143 -22.63 0.25 1.04
N ASP A 144 -21.42 -0.32 0.98
CA ASP A 144 -21.12 -1.68 1.44
C ASP A 144 -21.17 -1.80 2.97
N HIS A 145 -20.97 -0.68 3.67
CA HIS A 145 -20.91 -0.64 5.13
C HIS A 145 -22.11 0.09 5.76
N ALA A 146 -22.54 -0.41 6.92
CA ALA A 146 -23.28 0.44 7.86
C ALA A 146 -22.30 1.41 8.54
N TRP A 147 -22.80 2.58 8.93
CA TRP A 147 -22.00 3.61 9.58
C TRP A 147 -22.58 3.99 10.93
N GLU A 148 -21.80 3.82 12.00
CA GLU A 148 -22.13 4.35 13.31
C GLU A 148 -21.95 5.87 13.30
N PHE A 149 -23.01 6.59 13.59
CA PHE A 149 -23.06 8.03 13.64
C PHE A 149 -23.13 8.54 15.07
N HIS A 150 -22.32 9.56 15.38
CA HIS A 150 -22.48 10.34 16.60
C HIS A 150 -22.11 11.80 16.39
N PHE A 151 -22.61 12.67 17.26
CA PHE A 151 -22.23 14.06 17.30
C PHE A 151 -20.93 14.26 18.08
N ASN A 152 -20.19 15.31 17.72
CA ASN A 152 -19.03 15.76 18.47
C ASN A 152 -19.44 16.65 19.65
N LYS A 153 -18.54 16.79 20.62
CA LYS A 153 -18.82 17.56 21.86
C LYS A 153 -19.22 19.02 21.63
N VAL A 154 -18.85 19.59 20.48
CA VAL A 154 -19.10 20.99 20.13
C VAL A 154 -20.59 21.29 19.89
N VAL A 155 -21.41 20.28 19.61
CA VAL A 155 -22.83 20.52 19.35
C VAL A 155 -23.59 20.84 20.64
N PRO A 156 -24.67 21.64 20.56
CA PRO A 156 -25.52 21.93 21.71
C PRO A 156 -25.98 20.68 22.46
N GLU A 157 -26.17 20.83 23.76
CA GLU A 157 -26.55 19.73 24.66
C GLU A 157 -27.82 19.02 24.23
N TYR A 158 -28.78 19.74 23.64
CA TYR A 158 -29.99 19.16 23.05
C TYR A 158 -29.68 17.97 22.13
N TRP A 159 -28.73 18.12 21.20
CA TRP A 159 -28.38 17.07 20.24
C TRP A 159 -27.65 15.91 20.91
N ARG A 160 -26.74 16.22 21.85
CA ARG A 160 -26.04 15.19 22.65
C ARG A 160 -27.02 14.38 23.51
N ASN A 161 -28.09 15.00 24.00
CA ASN A 161 -29.16 14.35 24.74
C ASN A 161 -30.09 13.51 23.86
N LEU A 162 -29.95 13.54 22.53
CA LEU A 162 -30.63 12.60 21.62
C LEU A 162 -29.70 11.48 21.17
N ASP A 163 -28.40 11.67 21.28
CA ASP A 163 -27.36 10.76 20.81
C ASP A 163 -27.06 9.64 21.83
N PRO A 164 -27.29 8.35 21.47
CA PRO A 164 -26.97 7.21 22.33
C PRO A 164 -25.50 7.13 22.74
N TYR A 165 -24.57 7.59 21.90
CA TYR A 165 -23.13 7.59 22.20
C TYR A 165 -22.83 8.40 23.47
N TRP A 166 -23.38 9.61 23.58
CA TRP A 166 -23.18 10.49 24.74
C TRP A 166 -23.90 10.00 25.99
N LYS A 167 -24.96 9.21 25.83
CA LYS A 167 -25.68 8.57 26.93
C LYS A 167 -25.03 7.28 27.42
N GLY A 168 -24.09 6.73 26.65
CA GLY A 168 -23.56 5.39 26.89
C GLY A 168 -24.61 4.30 26.72
N THR A 169 -25.62 4.52 25.87
CA THR A 169 -26.71 3.57 25.61
C THR A 169 -26.52 2.89 24.26
N SER A 170 -26.89 1.60 24.18
CA SER A 170 -26.92 0.82 22.94
C SER A 170 -28.38 0.58 22.51
N PRO A 171 -28.68 0.48 21.20
CA PRO A 171 -27.77 0.58 20.05
C PRO A 171 -27.31 2.01 19.74
N LEU A 172 -26.15 2.14 19.11
CA LEU A 172 -25.69 3.39 18.50
C LEU A 172 -26.53 3.70 17.25
N MET A 173 -26.50 4.96 16.79
CA MET A 173 -27.25 5.36 15.60
C MET A 173 -26.53 4.86 14.34
N HIS A 174 -27.19 4.06 13.50
CA HIS A 174 -26.63 3.70 12.20
C HIS A 174 -27.15 4.56 11.05
N ARG A 175 -26.30 4.73 10.05
CA ARG A 175 -26.58 5.41 8.78
C ARG A 175 -26.21 4.48 7.65
N TYR A 176 -27.04 4.45 6.63
CA TYR A 176 -26.89 3.58 5.47
C TYR A 176 -26.86 4.45 4.23
N PHE A 177 -25.83 4.30 3.40
CA PHE A 177 -25.70 5.01 2.14
C PHE A 177 -26.19 4.13 1.00
N HIS A 178 -26.87 4.73 0.03
CA HIS A 178 -27.49 4.01 -1.06
C HIS A 178 -26.90 4.41 -2.41
N THR A 179 -26.98 3.50 -3.38
CA THR A 179 -26.43 3.72 -4.72
C THR A 179 -27.17 4.81 -5.51
N ASP A 180 -28.37 5.20 -5.12
CA ASP A 180 -29.10 6.33 -5.69
C ASP A 180 -28.62 7.70 -5.15
N GLY A 181 -27.70 7.71 -4.18
CA GLY A 181 -27.21 8.92 -3.53
C GLY A 181 -28.04 9.34 -2.32
N SER A 182 -29.03 8.55 -1.89
CA SER A 182 -29.77 8.77 -0.65
C SER A 182 -29.06 8.19 0.57
N GLN A 183 -29.44 8.64 1.75
CA GLN A 183 -29.04 8.07 3.03
C GLN A 183 -30.29 7.75 3.85
N THR A 184 -30.26 6.66 4.61
CA THR A 184 -31.30 6.30 5.59
C THR A 184 -30.69 6.02 6.96
N ALA A 185 -31.57 5.84 7.96
CA ALA A 185 -31.22 5.53 9.34
C ALA A 185 -32.11 4.40 9.89
N ASP A 186 -31.77 3.89 11.07
CA ASP A 186 -32.57 2.88 11.76
C ASP A 186 -34.00 3.39 12.09
N PRO A 187 -35.01 2.50 12.05
CA PRO A 187 -36.35 2.84 12.50
C PRO A 187 -36.37 3.32 13.96
N GLY A 188 -36.99 4.47 14.22
CA GLY A 188 -37.06 5.05 15.56
C GLY A 188 -35.88 5.94 15.93
N ASP A 189 -34.94 6.19 15.00
CA ASP A 189 -33.93 7.23 15.19
C ASP A 189 -34.58 8.62 15.34
N LYS A 190 -34.52 9.13 16.56
CA LYS A 190 -35.09 10.43 16.96
C LYS A 190 -34.34 11.62 16.37
N VAL A 191 -33.07 11.45 16.03
CA VAL A 191 -32.24 12.49 15.38
C VAL A 191 -32.55 12.55 13.89
N TRP A 192 -32.78 11.39 13.26
CA TRP A 192 -33.11 11.32 11.83
C TRP A 192 -34.47 11.95 11.51
N GLY A 193 -35.48 11.66 12.32
CA GLY A 193 -36.81 12.28 12.19
C GLY A 193 -37.54 12.03 10.86
N GLY A 194 -37.06 11.08 10.03
CA GLY A 194 -37.64 10.76 8.73
C GLY A 194 -37.25 11.73 7.60
N HIS A 195 -36.24 12.56 7.81
CA HIS A 195 -35.80 13.52 6.80
C HIS A 195 -35.12 12.84 5.61
N GLU A 196 -35.40 13.32 4.40
CA GLU A 196 -34.62 12.95 3.22
C GLU A 196 -33.20 13.50 3.34
N CYS A 197 -32.23 12.68 2.99
CA CYS A 197 -30.83 13.06 3.01
C CYS A 197 -30.13 12.52 1.78
N CYS A 198 -29.36 13.37 1.12
CA CYS A 198 -28.57 13.02 -0.05
C CYS A 198 -27.08 13.18 0.24
N TYR A 199 -26.26 12.38 -0.41
CA TYR A 199 -24.81 12.49 -0.35
C TYR A 199 -24.17 12.52 -1.73
N SER A 200 -22.95 13.05 -1.78
CA SER A 200 -22.11 13.04 -2.98
C SER A 200 -20.64 12.98 -2.58
N ILE A 201 -19.82 12.33 -3.40
CA ILE A 201 -18.37 12.35 -3.25
C ILE A 201 -17.83 13.45 -4.17
N ILE A 202 -17.14 14.43 -3.59
CA ILE A 202 -16.53 15.53 -4.33
C ILE A 202 -15.05 15.24 -4.49
N THR A 203 -14.59 15.18 -5.73
CA THR A 203 -13.17 15.04 -6.06
C THR A 203 -12.74 16.21 -6.95
N SER A 204 -11.94 17.11 -6.40
CA SER A 204 -11.39 18.25 -7.13
C SER A 204 -9.98 17.93 -7.59
N VAL A 205 -9.74 18.03 -8.90
CA VAL A 205 -8.45 17.79 -9.54
C VAL A 205 -7.93 19.10 -10.09
N VAL A 206 -6.64 19.34 -9.91
CA VAL A 206 -5.96 20.51 -10.47
C VAL A 206 -4.92 20.07 -11.49
N GLY A 207 -4.59 21.01 -12.40
CA GLY A 207 -3.65 20.81 -13.50
C GLY A 207 -2.46 19.96 -13.09
N GLU A 208 -2.09 19.02 -13.97
CA GLU A 208 -1.23 17.85 -13.74
C GLU A 208 -1.91 16.63 -13.11
N GLY A 209 -3.23 16.59 -12.98
CA GLY A 209 -3.95 15.42 -12.46
C GLY A 209 -3.81 15.23 -10.94
N LYS A 210 -3.27 16.24 -10.24
CA LYS A 210 -3.12 16.24 -8.79
C LYS A 210 -4.45 16.56 -8.13
N ILE A 211 -4.93 15.63 -7.31
CA ILE A 211 -6.17 15.83 -6.54
C ILE A 211 -5.90 16.84 -5.43
N ARG A 212 -6.68 17.92 -5.40
CA ARG A 212 -6.64 18.93 -4.32
C ARG A 212 -7.55 18.53 -3.16
N GLU A 213 -8.75 18.06 -3.46
CA GLU A 213 -9.75 17.76 -2.44
C GLU A 213 -10.48 16.46 -2.81
N HIS A 214 -10.71 15.63 -1.80
CA HIS A 214 -11.52 14.43 -1.91
C HIS A 214 -12.28 14.24 -0.59
N TYR A 215 -13.59 14.47 -0.61
CA TYR A 215 -14.41 14.48 0.61
C TYR A 215 -15.84 14.04 0.30
N VAL A 216 -16.54 13.62 1.35
CA VAL A 216 -17.97 13.29 1.27
C VAL A 216 -18.78 14.50 1.69
N ARG A 217 -19.81 14.83 0.93
CA ARG A 217 -20.76 15.90 1.26
C ARG A 217 -22.12 15.29 1.50
N ILE A 218 -22.65 15.50 2.70
CA ILE A 218 -23.99 15.06 3.11
C ILE A 218 -24.87 16.30 3.22
N ASN A 219 -25.93 16.38 2.42
CA ASN A 219 -26.80 17.56 2.31
C ASN A 219 -25.97 18.86 2.16
N ARG A 220 -26.29 19.87 2.97
CA ARG A 220 -25.58 21.16 3.05
C ARG A 220 -24.64 21.25 4.26
N TRP A 221 -24.26 20.10 4.83
CA TRP A 221 -23.37 20.05 5.99
C TRP A 221 -21.92 20.36 5.61
N PRO A 222 -21.07 20.73 6.59
CA PRO A 222 -19.64 20.87 6.37
C PRO A 222 -19.02 19.61 5.77
N HIS A 223 -17.91 19.78 5.03
CA HIS A 223 -17.21 18.70 4.36
C HIS A 223 -16.84 17.59 5.34
N MET A 224 -17.18 16.35 4.99
CA MET A 224 -16.77 15.17 5.74
C MET A 224 -15.39 14.75 5.24
N LEU A 225 -14.38 14.96 6.08
CA LEU A 225 -13.04 14.47 5.82
C LEU A 225 -13.02 12.97 6.07
N VAL A 226 -12.45 12.21 5.14
CA VAL A 226 -12.45 10.75 5.17
C VAL A 226 -11.04 10.24 5.41
N SER A 227 -10.92 9.22 6.25
CA SER A 227 -9.66 8.56 6.55
C SER A 227 -9.84 7.06 6.70
N ARG A 228 -8.80 6.30 6.34
CA ARG A 228 -8.71 4.86 6.57
C ARG A 228 -7.89 4.60 7.83
N LYS A 229 -8.39 3.76 8.73
CA LYS A 229 -7.71 3.35 9.97
C LYS A 229 -6.80 2.14 9.74
N GLN A 230 -5.95 1.84 10.71
CA GLN A 230 -4.98 0.73 10.65
C GLN A 230 -5.64 -0.66 10.65
N ASP A 231 -6.83 -0.76 11.24
CA ASP A 231 -7.69 -1.94 11.21
C ASP A 231 -8.47 -2.04 9.89
N TRP A 232 -8.22 -1.17 8.91
CA TRP A 232 -8.93 -1.09 7.64
C TRP A 232 -10.39 -0.65 7.74
N SER A 233 -10.84 -0.13 8.88
CA SER A 233 -12.10 0.62 8.96
C SER A 233 -11.97 2.00 8.30
N TRP A 234 -13.11 2.57 7.93
CA TRP A 234 -13.24 3.93 7.46
C TRP A 234 -13.80 4.82 8.56
N GLU A 235 -13.34 6.06 8.59
CA GLU A 235 -13.91 7.11 9.43
C GLU A 235 -14.12 8.33 8.55
N MET A 236 -15.30 8.94 8.67
CA MET A 236 -15.56 10.26 8.10
C MET A 236 -16.09 11.21 9.16
N SER A 237 -15.48 12.37 9.28
CA SER A 237 -15.84 13.34 10.31
C SER A 237 -15.75 14.76 9.81
N ASN A 238 -16.50 15.63 10.47
CA ASN A 238 -16.35 17.07 10.38
C ASN A 238 -16.38 17.67 11.78
N VAL A 239 -16.51 18.98 11.90
CA VAL A 239 -16.57 19.65 13.21
C VAL A 239 -17.78 19.21 14.05
N LEU A 240 -18.91 18.87 13.42
CA LEU A 240 -20.18 18.59 14.09
C LEU A 240 -20.38 17.11 14.43
N CYS A 241 -19.95 16.19 13.59
CA CYS A 241 -20.25 14.78 13.73
C CYS A 241 -19.13 13.87 13.18
N CYS A 242 -19.24 12.60 13.54
CA CYS A 242 -18.35 11.54 13.11
C CYS A 242 -19.18 10.32 12.71
N TYR A 243 -18.70 9.63 11.68
CA TYR A 243 -19.20 8.37 11.21
C TYR A 243 -18.04 7.38 11.20
N SER A 244 -18.23 6.21 11.81
CA SER A 244 -17.28 5.09 11.73
C SER A 244 -17.95 3.92 11.02
N SER A 245 -17.27 3.28 10.09
CA SER A 245 -17.81 2.09 9.44
C SER A 245 -17.88 0.92 10.43
N VAL A 246 -19.01 0.19 10.41
CA VAL A 246 -19.27 -0.94 11.30
C VAL A 246 -18.45 -2.14 10.84
N PRO A 247 -17.59 -2.74 11.68
CA PRO A 247 -16.78 -3.90 11.30
C PRO A 247 -17.60 -5.08 10.77
N ASP A 248 -17.15 -5.68 9.67
CA ASP A 248 -17.83 -6.77 8.95
C ASP A 248 -16.91 -7.90 8.47
N ALA A 249 -15.62 -7.89 8.84
CA ALA A 249 -14.62 -8.86 8.40
C ALA A 249 -14.98 -10.36 8.56
N HIS A 250 -15.96 -10.69 9.41
CA HIS A 250 -16.42 -12.07 9.65
C HIS A 250 -17.86 -12.34 9.18
N ARG A 251 -18.58 -11.32 8.72
CA ARG A 251 -19.93 -11.49 8.17
C ARG A 251 -19.79 -11.80 6.68
N GLY A 252 -20.32 -12.94 6.24
CA GLY A 252 -20.35 -13.33 4.82
C GLY A 252 -21.30 -12.50 3.95
N GLY A 253 -21.53 -11.23 4.32
CA GLY A 253 -22.48 -10.31 3.72
C GLY A 253 -22.33 -8.92 4.34
N ASP A 254 -22.57 -7.92 3.49
CA ASP A 254 -22.48 -6.49 3.74
C ASP A 254 -23.16 -6.11 5.06
N THR A 255 -22.56 -5.18 5.82
CA THR A 255 -23.29 -4.51 6.92
C THR A 255 -24.20 -3.41 6.41
N GLY A 256 -24.00 -2.99 5.15
CA GLY A 256 -24.90 -2.12 4.42
C GLY A 256 -26.32 -2.69 4.27
N PRO A 257 -27.26 -1.87 3.77
CA PRO A 257 -28.65 -2.26 3.65
C PRO A 257 -28.80 -3.46 2.71
N LEU A 258 -29.55 -4.48 3.14
CA LEU A 258 -29.98 -5.57 2.26
C LEU A 258 -30.88 -4.99 1.18
N LEU A 259 -30.33 -4.72 -0.01
CA LEU A 259 -31.14 -4.33 -1.16
C LEU A 259 -32.12 -5.48 -1.47
N PRO A 260 -33.42 -5.20 -1.70
CA PRO A 260 -34.32 -6.20 -2.27
C PRO A 260 -33.77 -6.61 -3.64
N ILE A 261 -33.31 -7.86 -3.75
CA ILE A 261 -32.90 -8.43 -5.03
C ILE A 261 -34.17 -8.68 -5.84
N GLU A 262 -34.56 -7.73 -6.70
CA GLU A 262 -35.37 -8.09 -7.86
C GLU A 262 -34.46 -8.86 -8.82
N LEU A 263 -34.62 -10.19 -8.83
CA LEU A 263 -33.95 -11.12 -9.73
C LEU A 263 -34.33 -10.84 -11.18
N GLY A 264 -33.64 -9.88 -11.80
CA GLY A 264 -33.49 -9.80 -13.25
C GLY A 264 -32.29 -10.64 -13.67
N ILE A 265 -32.49 -11.92 -13.96
CA ILE A 265 -31.47 -12.76 -14.59
C ILE A 265 -31.19 -12.19 -15.99
N ALA A 266 -30.16 -11.36 -16.10
CA ALA A 266 -29.55 -11.01 -17.38
C ALA A 266 -28.20 -11.71 -17.46
N SER A 267 -28.15 -12.73 -18.32
CA SER A 267 -26.94 -13.43 -18.74
C SER A 267 -25.83 -12.43 -19.07
N GLY A 268 -24.77 -12.41 -18.26
CA GLY A 268 -23.66 -11.47 -18.41
C GLY A 268 -22.36 -12.17 -18.08
N LYS A 269 -21.64 -12.61 -19.12
CA LYS A 269 -20.27 -13.11 -19.04
C LYS A 269 -19.40 -12.17 -18.22
N LEU A 270 -18.76 -12.69 -17.17
CA LEU A 270 -17.61 -12.05 -16.54
C LEU A 270 -16.47 -12.07 -17.56
N LEU A 271 -16.30 -10.97 -18.29
CA LEU A 271 -15.11 -10.74 -19.10
C LEU A 271 -13.97 -10.41 -18.14
N ILE A 272 -13.33 -11.45 -17.62
CA ILE A 272 -11.94 -11.35 -17.18
C ILE A 272 -11.18 -11.03 -18.47
N LEU A 273 -10.76 -9.77 -18.61
CA LEU A 273 -9.82 -9.36 -19.64
C LEU A 273 -8.52 -10.13 -19.39
N GLU A 274 -8.41 -11.30 -20.02
CA GLU A 274 -7.14 -11.92 -20.34
C GLU A 274 -6.38 -10.94 -21.24
N SER A 275 -5.61 -10.06 -20.63
CA SER A 275 -4.43 -9.53 -21.28
C SER A 275 -3.25 -10.33 -20.75
N SER A 276 -2.77 -11.25 -21.57
CA SER A 276 -1.49 -11.92 -21.41
C SER A 276 -0.38 -10.88 -21.30
N SER A 277 0.00 -10.53 -20.06
CA SER A 277 1.33 -10.03 -19.68
C SER A 277 1.35 -9.74 -18.17
N THR A 278 1.91 -10.67 -17.41
CA THR A 278 2.79 -10.38 -16.27
C THR A 278 2.31 -9.31 -15.28
N LEU A 279 1.38 -9.64 -14.37
CA LEU A 279 1.11 -8.80 -13.20
C LEU A 279 2.18 -9.05 -12.12
N ILE A 280 3.36 -8.47 -12.32
CA ILE A 280 4.27 -8.15 -11.22
C ILE A 280 3.75 -6.86 -10.61
N ILE A 281 3.18 -6.92 -9.41
CA ILE A 281 3.09 -5.76 -8.53
C ILE A 281 3.75 -6.14 -7.21
N LEU A 282 5.08 -6.10 -7.21
CA LEU A 282 5.85 -5.85 -6.00
C LEU A 282 6.19 -4.36 -5.97
N ALA A 283 6.02 -3.80 -4.78
CA ALA A 283 6.21 -2.42 -4.44
C ALA A 283 7.49 -1.82 -5.05
N THR A 284 7.33 -0.83 -5.91
CA THR A 284 8.31 0.24 -6.05
C THR A 284 7.59 1.54 -5.74
N GLY A 285 8.07 2.26 -4.72
CA GLY A 285 7.90 3.71 -4.76
C GLY A 285 8.62 4.21 -6.01
N TRP A 286 8.10 5.27 -6.63
CA TRP A 286 8.72 6.33 -7.46
C TRP A 286 7.57 7.32 -7.74
N SER A 287 7.64 8.61 -7.42
CA SER A 287 8.51 9.65 -7.98
C SER A 287 8.30 9.78 -9.50
N ASP A 288 7.53 10.79 -9.87
CA ASP A 288 7.48 11.49 -11.17
C ASP A 288 8.05 10.77 -12.39
N ILE A 289 7.19 10.31 -13.31
CA ILE A 289 7.48 10.36 -14.76
C ILE A 289 6.21 10.76 -15.53
N THR A 290 6.32 11.96 -16.10
CA THR A 290 5.58 12.55 -17.22
C THR A 290 5.55 11.66 -18.47
N GLY A 291 4.48 11.72 -19.26
CA GLY A 291 4.60 11.47 -20.71
C GLY A 291 3.40 10.84 -21.41
N ASN A 292 2.75 11.68 -22.22
CA ASN A 292 1.86 11.44 -23.37
C ASN A 292 1.95 10.08 -24.11
N LEU A 293 0.79 9.65 -24.61
CA LEU A 293 0.51 9.11 -25.96
C LEU A 293 -1.03 9.17 -26.08
N ILE A 294 -1.73 9.91 -26.96
CA ILE A 294 -1.69 10.06 -28.43
C ILE A 294 -1.55 8.72 -29.17
N LEU A 295 -2.66 8.02 -29.38
CA LEU A 295 -3.41 7.94 -30.65
C LEU A 295 -4.79 7.30 -30.39
#